data_AF-A0A172T6C7-F1
#
_entry.id   AF-A0A172T6C7-F1
#
_cell.length_a   1.000
_cell.length_b   1.000
_cell.length_c   1.000
_cell.angle_alpha   90.00
_cell.angle_beta   90.00
_cell.angle_gamma   90.00
#
_symmetry.space_group_name_H-M   'P 1'
#
loop_
_entity.id
_entity.type
_entity.pdbx_description
1 polymer ?
#
loop_
_entity_poly.entity_id
_entity_poly.type
_entity_poly.pdbx_seq_one_letter_code
_entity_poly.pdbx_strand_id
1 'polypeptide(L)'
;MGRQKQWVVKLSDDERQQLTDMTRKGVHSARVMTRARLLLLSEQGLLDQEVAQRQGVNAATVASIRKKYAEGGLQAALYEKERPKQPPKLDPQQTAILIAEVCSTPEGREKWTMQLLADRLVTLGVVDSISDETVRRTLKKTRSNRGKFKVGVSLR
;
A
#
# COMPACT_ATOMS: atom_id res chain seq x y z
N MET A 1 -2.83 -38.28 4.05
CA MET A 1 -3.39 -38.01 5.39
C MET A 1 -3.47 -36.50 5.59
N GLY A 2 -4.65 -35.98 5.95
CA GLY A 2 -4.88 -34.54 6.07
C GLY A 2 -4.20 -33.96 7.31
N ARG A 3 -3.42 -32.90 7.12
CA ARG A 3 -2.77 -32.16 8.21
C ARG A 3 -3.85 -31.59 9.15
N GLN A 4 -3.73 -31.87 10.44
CA GLN A 4 -4.65 -31.37 11.47
C GLN A 4 -4.75 -29.83 11.40
N LYS A 5 -5.98 -29.30 11.50
CA LYS A 5 -6.23 -27.86 11.42
C LYS A 5 -5.72 -27.18 12.68
N GLN A 6 -4.62 -26.45 12.57
CA GLN A 6 -4.03 -25.70 13.70
C GLN A 6 -4.91 -24.51 14.13
N TRP A 7 -5.78 -24.01 13.25
CA TRP A 7 -6.61 -22.82 13.48
C TRP A 7 -8.08 -23.11 13.14
N VAL A 8 -8.92 -23.22 14.16
CA VAL A 8 -10.37 -23.42 14.02
C VAL A 8 -11.05 -22.06 13.94
N VAL A 9 -11.88 -21.84 12.92
CA VAL A 9 -12.68 -20.62 12.79
C VAL A 9 -13.97 -20.83 13.57
N LYS A 10 -14.22 -19.95 14.55
CA LYS A 10 -15.48 -19.84 15.27
C LYS A 10 -15.98 -18.42 15.10
N LEU A 11 -16.98 -18.21 14.24
CA LEU A 11 -17.54 -16.89 14.03
C LEU A 11 -18.56 -16.61 15.15
N SER A 12 -18.60 -15.37 15.62
CA SER A 12 -19.77 -14.90 16.39
C SER A 12 -20.99 -14.75 15.47
N ASP A 13 -22.19 -14.70 16.05
CA ASP A 13 -23.42 -14.52 15.28
C ASP A 13 -23.39 -13.21 14.47
N ASP A 14 -22.85 -12.13 15.04
CA ASP A 14 -22.67 -10.85 14.37
C ASP A 14 -21.71 -10.95 13.17
N GLU A 15 -20.57 -11.63 13.35
CA GLU A 15 -19.60 -11.83 12.27
C GLU A 15 -20.16 -12.72 11.16
N ARG A 16 -20.90 -13.78 11.52
CA ARG A 16 -21.58 -14.65 10.55
C ARG A 16 -22.62 -13.86 9.76
N GLN A 17 -23.42 -13.02 10.42
CA GLN A 17 -24.41 -12.18 9.77
C GLN A 17 -23.74 -11.17 8.83
N GLN A 18 -22.68 -10.50 9.29
CA GLN A 18 -21.90 -9.58 8.48
C GLN A 18 -21.34 -10.25 7.22
N LEU A 19 -20.71 -11.42 7.35
CA LEU A 19 -20.17 -12.17 6.21
C LEU A 19 -21.28 -12.62 5.24
N THR A 20 -22.42 -13.04 5.77
CA THR A 20 -23.58 -13.45 4.97
C THR A 20 -24.11 -12.28 4.15
N ASP A 21 -24.28 -11.11 4.76
CA ASP A 21 -24.75 -9.91 4.06
C ASP A 21 -23.74 -9.41 3.01
N MET A 22 -22.44 -9.45 3.33
CA MET A 22 -21.37 -9.14 2.38
C MET A 22 -21.42 -10.05 1.15
N THR A 23 -21.66 -11.35 1.32
CA THR A 23 -21.72 -12.31 0.21
C THR A 23 -23.00 -12.23 -0.63
N ARG A 24 -24.10 -11.70 -0.07
CA ARG A 24 -25.40 -11.62 -0.74
C ARG A 24 -25.64 -10.30 -1.48
N LYS A 25 -25.25 -9.16 -0.90
CA LYS A 25 -25.66 -7.82 -1.36
C LYS A 25 -24.52 -6.81 -1.47
N GLY A 26 -23.32 -7.16 -1.00
CA GLY A 26 -22.20 -6.21 -0.89
C GLY A 26 -21.43 -5.98 -2.19
N VAL A 27 -21.03 -4.73 -2.45
CA VAL A 27 -20.01 -4.40 -3.45
C VAL A 27 -18.65 -4.41 -2.76
N HIS A 28 -17.93 -5.51 -2.90
CA HIS A 28 -16.59 -5.69 -2.35
C HIS A 28 -15.62 -6.19 -3.42
N SER A 29 -14.32 -6.01 -3.20
CA SER A 29 -13.31 -6.60 -4.07
C SER A 29 -13.46 -8.12 -4.11
N ALA A 30 -13.16 -8.74 -5.25
CA ALA A 30 -13.20 -10.20 -5.41
C ALA A 30 -12.43 -10.93 -4.31
N ARG A 31 -11.25 -10.41 -3.92
CA ARG A 31 -10.41 -10.96 -2.85
C ARG A 31 -11.12 -10.94 -1.49
N VAL A 32 -11.85 -9.88 -1.16
CA VAL A 32 -12.62 -9.78 0.10
C VAL A 32 -13.80 -10.77 0.06
N MET A 33 -14.52 -10.86 -1.06
CA MET A 33 -15.63 -11.82 -1.20
C MET A 33 -15.17 -13.27 -1.07
N THR A 34 -14.03 -13.62 -1.70
CA THR A 34 -13.43 -14.95 -1.57
C THR A 34 -13.06 -15.26 -0.12
N ARG A 35 -12.43 -14.31 0.59
CA ARG A 35 -12.07 -14.47 2.01
C ARG A 35 -13.31 -14.63 2.90
N ALA A 36 -14.37 -13.87 2.63
CA ALA A 36 -15.65 -13.98 3.33
C ALA A 36 -16.28 -15.37 3.17
N ARG A 37 -16.40 -15.86 1.93
CA ARG A 37 -16.92 -17.21 1.63
C ARG A 37 -16.06 -18.30 2.26
N LEU A 38 -14.74 -18.13 2.22
CA LEU A 38 -13.78 -19.06 2.81
C LEU A 38 -13.96 -19.19 4.32
N LEU A 39 -14.19 -18.08 5.04
CA LEU A 39 -14.44 -18.09 6.49
C LEU A 39 -15.76 -18.81 6.82
N LEU A 40 -16.84 -18.51 6.09
CA LEU A 40 -18.13 -19.20 6.25
C LEU A 40 -18.02 -20.71 6.02
N LEU A 41 -17.32 -21.13 4.96
CA LEU A 41 -17.08 -22.55 4.68
C LEU A 41 -16.15 -23.21 5.71
N SER A 42 -15.18 -22.46 6.25
CA SER A 42 -14.25 -22.96 7.26
C SER A 42 -14.94 -23.19 8.60
N GLU A 43 -15.92 -22.36 8.95
CA GLU A 43 -16.75 -22.54 10.15
C GLU A 43 -17.57 -23.84 10.09
N GLN A 44 -18.09 -24.20 8.90
CA GLN A 44 -18.82 -25.45 8.67
C GLN A 44 -17.96 -26.72 8.78
N GLY A 45 -16.67 -26.59 9.10
CA GLY A 45 -15.78 -27.73 9.32
C GLY A 45 -15.17 -28.33 8.05
N LEU A 46 -15.40 -27.76 6.87
CA LEU A 46 -14.86 -28.26 5.59
C LEU A 46 -13.32 -28.26 5.57
N LEU A 47 -12.73 -29.25 4.89
CA LEU A 47 -11.29 -29.36 4.75
C LEU A 47 -10.73 -28.21 3.89
N ASP A 48 -9.51 -27.77 4.18
CA ASP A 48 -8.88 -26.64 3.47
C ASP A 48 -8.82 -26.89 1.97
N GLN A 49 -8.62 -28.14 1.55
CA GLN A 49 -8.61 -28.52 0.14
C GLN A 49 -9.98 -28.38 -0.52
N GLU A 50 -11.06 -28.70 0.19
CA GLU A 50 -12.43 -28.57 -0.33
C GLU A 50 -12.80 -27.08 -0.46
N VAL A 51 -12.47 -26.28 0.57
CA VAL A 51 -12.68 -24.84 0.55
C VAL A 51 -11.86 -24.19 -0.57
N ALA A 52 -10.61 -24.60 -0.73
CA ALA A 52 -9.71 -24.16 -1.78
C ALA A 52 -10.28 -24.43 -3.18
N GLN A 53 -10.74 -25.66 -3.43
CA GLN A 53 -11.37 -26.04 -4.70
C GLN A 53 -12.63 -25.23 -5.00
N ARG A 54 -13.53 -25.08 -4.02
CA ARG A 54 -14.78 -24.31 -4.18
C ARG A 54 -14.55 -22.83 -4.49
N GLN A 55 -13.48 -22.26 -3.96
CA GLN A 55 -13.17 -20.83 -4.10
C GLN A 55 -12.11 -20.53 -5.16
N GLY A 56 -11.53 -21.55 -5.81
CA GLY A 56 -10.46 -21.37 -6.81
C GLY A 56 -9.16 -20.81 -6.22
N VAL A 57 -8.83 -21.16 -4.97
CA VAL A 57 -7.61 -20.71 -4.30
C VAL A 57 -6.75 -21.89 -3.85
N ASN A 58 -5.53 -21.64 -3.38
CA ASN A 58 -4.68 -22.69 -2.79
C ASN A 58 -5.10 -22.95 -1.32
N ALA A 59 -4.99 -24.20 -0.86
CA ALA A 59 -5.17 -24.58 0.55
C ALA A 59 -4.27 -23.78 1.50
N ALA A 60 -3.06 -23.39 1.07
CA ALA A 60 -2.18 -22.50 1.84
C ALA A 60 -2.82 -21.12 2.09
N THR A 61 -3.59 -20.60 1.13
CA THR A 61 -4.37 -19.36 1.31
C THR A 61 -5.45 -19.56 2.36
N VAL A 62 -6.16 -20.69 2.35
CA VAL A 62 -7.16 -21.02 3.37
C VAL A 62 -6.55 -21.05 4.76
N ALA A 63 -5.44 -21.78 4.94
CA ALA A 63 -4.74 -21.83 6.21
C ALA A 63 -4.27 -20.45 6.68
N SER A 64 -3.74 -19.61 5.77
CA SER A 64 -3.28 -18.25 6.07
C SER A 64 -4.42 -17.33 6.52
N ILE A 65 -5.58 -17.39 5.86
CA ILE A 65 -6.75 -16.57 6.24
C ILE A 65 -7.32 -16.99 7.58
N ARG A 66 -7.40 -18.29 7.87
CA ARG A 66 -7.83 -18.75 9.20
C ARG A 66 -6.86 -18.33 10.31
N LYS A 67 -5.55 -18.40 10.04
CA LYS A 67 -4.53 -17.90 10.97
C LYS A 67 -4.73 -16.41 11.23
N LYS A 68 -4.91 -15.60 10.18
CA LYS A 68 -5.19 -14.16 10.31
C LYS A 68 -6.47 -13.88 11.11
N TYR A 69 -7.51 -14.68 10.93
CA TYR A 69 -8.73 -14.58 11.72
C TYR A 69 -8.48 -14.89 13.19
N ALA A 70 -7.78 -15.98 13.49
CA ALA A 70 -7.46 -16.36 14.87
C ALA A 70 -6.56 -15.33 15.59
N GLU A 71 -5.64 -14.69 14.86
CA GLU A 71 -4.68 -13.72 15.44
C GLU A 71 -5.21 -12.28 15.49
N GLY A 72 -6.10 -11.90 14.59
CA GLY A 72 -6.50 -10.49 14.41
C GLY A 72 -7.99 -10.25 14.12
N GLY A 73 -8.82 -11.27 14.24
CA GLY A 73 -10.26 -11.20 14.04
C GLY A 73 -10.70 -11.00 12.59
N LEU A 74 -12.00 -10.72 12.42
CA LEU A 74 -12.65 -10.63 11.11
C LEU A 74 -12.00 -9.59 10.18
N GLN A 75 -11.74 -8.39 10.67
CA GLN A 75 -11.16 -7.31 9.86
C GLN A 75 -9.78 -7.66 9.34
N ALA A 76 -8.91 -8.26 10.17
CA ALA A 76 -7.57 -8.67 9.75
C ALA A 76 -7.58 -9.84 8.76
N ALA A 77 -8.60 -10.71 8.82
CA ALA A 77 -8.79 -11.78 7.87
C ALA A 77 -9.30 -11.28 6.51
N LEU A 78 -10.21 -10.30 6.51
CA LEU A 78 -10.84 -9.77 5.30
C LEU A 78 -9.94 -8.79 4.55
N TYR A 79 -9.28 -7.86 5.26
CA TYR A 79 -8.56 -6.75 4.65
C TYR A 79 -7.04 -6.88 4.80
N GLU A 80 -6.30 -6.27 3.87
CA GLU A 80 -4.85 -6.15 4.01
C GLU A 80 -4.54 -4.93 4.89
N LYS A 81 -3.56 -5.04 5.78
CA LYS A 81 -3.06 -3.86 6.49
C LYS A 81 -2.46 -2.88 5.48
N GLU A 82 -2.70 -1.59 5.71
CA GLU A 82 -2.03 -0.56 4.94
C GLU A 82 -0.52 -0.74 5.10
N ARG A 83 0.18 -0.88 3.96
CA ARG A 83 1.63 -0.95 3.99
C ARG A 83 2.15 0.45 4.31
N PRO A 84 3.03 0.61 5.31
CA PRO A 84 3.63 1.90 5.56
C PRO A 84 4.36 2.35 4.29
N LYS A 85 4.05 3.57 3.85
CA LYS A 85 4.76 4.17 2.72
C LYS A 85 6.19 4.43 3.17
N GLN A 86 7.15 4.14 2.29
CA GLN A 86 8.54 4.51 2.54
C GLN A 86 8.61 6.04 2.74
N PRO A 87 9.28 6.52 3.81
CA PRO A 87 9.44 7.94 4.02
C PRO A 87 10.18 8.58 2.84
N PRO A 88 9.88 9.86 2.52
CA PRO A 88 10.64 10.57 1.50
C PRO A 88 12.13 10.64 1.91
N LYS A 89 13.01 10.63 0.91
CA LYS A 89 14.47 10.77 1.13
C LYS A 89 14.88 12.17 1.61
N LEU A 90 14.02 13.16 1.41
CA LEU A 90 14.20 14.52 1.89
C LEU A 90 13.14 14.80 2.95
N ASP A 91 13.57 15.24 4.12
CA ASP A 91 12.72 15.79 5.15
C ASP A 91 12.10 17.14 4.70
N PRO A 92 10.95 17.57 5.24
CA PRO A 92 10.42 18.91 5.10
C PRO A 92 11.44 20.05 5.11
N GLN A 93 12.41 20.06 6.04
CA GLN A 93 13.41 21.14 6.10
C GLN A 93 14.34 21.12 4.89
N GLN A 94 14.84 19.94 4.53
CA GLN A 94 15.71 19.74 3.37
C GLN A 94 14.97 20.06 2.06
N THR A 95 13.67 19.77 2.02
CA THR A 95 12.80 20.12 0.89
C THR A 95 12.64 21.64 0.77
N ALA A 96 12.53 22.37 1.87
CA ALA A 96 12.47 23.83 1.85
C ALA A 96 13.76 24.45 1.31
N ILE A 97 14.92 23.91 1.70
CA ILE A 97 16.23 24.33 1.19
C ILE A 97 16.31 24.08 -0.32
N LEU A 98 15.90 22.90 -0.78
CA LEU A 98 15.82 22.61 -2.22
C LEU A 98 14.93 23.60 -2.99
N ILE A 99 13.77 23.98 -2.43
CA ILE A 99 12.88 24.96 -3.06
C ILE A 99 13.54 26.33 -3.13
N ALA A 100 14.20 26.76 -2.06
CA ALA A 100 14.93 28.03 -2.03
C ALA A 100 16.03 28.06 -3.10
N GLU A 101 16.79 26.97 -3.25
CA GLU A 101 17.83 26.86 -4.26
C GLU A 101 17.26 26.97 -5.67
N VAL A 102 16.15 26.26 -5.97
CA VAL A 102 15.46 26.32 -7.27
C VAL A 102 14.96 27.72 -7.60
N CYS A 103 14.57 28.52 -6.59
CA CYS A 103 14.12 29.89 -6.76
C CYS A 103 15.27 30.90 -6.96
N SER A 104 16.52 30.48 -6.78
CA SER A 104 17.71 31.29 -7.02
C SER A 104 18.29 31.06 -8.42
N THR A 105 19.23 31.89 -8.86
CA THR A 105 19.96 31.69 -10.13
C THR A 105 21.21 30.83 -9.86
N PRO A 106 21.46 29.76 -10.63
CA PRO A 106 22.67 28.96 -10.44
C PRO A 106 23.92 29.75 -10.80
N GLU A 107 24.97 29.57 -10.01
CA GLU A 107 26.26 30.22 -10.26
C GLU A 107 26.83 29.77 -11.61
N GLY A 108 27.10 30.73 -12.50
CA GLY A 108 27.72 30.49 -13.81
C GLY A 108 26.86 29.74 -14.83
N ARG A 109 25.54 29.60 -14.60
CA ARG A 109 24.61 28.95 -15.55
C ARG A 109 23.28 29.69 -15.64
N GLU A 110 22.58 29.53 -16.76
CA GLU A 110 21.26 30.13 -16.95
C GLU A 110 20.12 29.35 -16.27
N LYS A 111 20.29 28.04 -16.04
CA LYS A 111 19.21 27.14 -15.60
C LYS A 111 19.71 26.05 -14.66
N TRP A 112 18.91 25.74 -13.65
CA TRP A 112 19.12 24.57 -12.78
C TRP A 112 18.88 23.28 -13.56
N THR A 113 19.84 22.36 -13.50
CA THR A 113 19.60 20.95 -13.84
C THR A 113 19.37 20.15 -12.56
N MET A 114 18.68 19.01 -12.66
CA MET A 114 18.39 18.16 -11.49
C MET A 114 19.67 17.62 -10.85
N GLN A 115 20.68 17.29 -11.68
CA GLN A 115 22.00 16.90 -11.20
C GLN A 115 22.70 18.05 -10.46
N LEU A 116 22.65 19.27 -11.00
CA LEU A 116 23.27 20.43 -10.36
C LEU A 116 22.65 20.74 -8.99
N LEU A 117 21.32 20.59 -8.87
CA LEU A 117 20.61 20.72 -7.59
C LEU A 117 21.00 19.61 -6.62
N ALA A 118 21.17 18.37 -7.11
CA ALA A 118 21.63 17.25 -6.28
C ALA A 118 23.03 17.53 -5.72
N ASP A 119 23.97 17.92 -6.58
CA ASP A 119 25.36 18.24 -6.21
C ASP A 119 25.40 19.44 -5.24
N ARG A 120 24.53 20.45 -5.46
CA ARG A 120 24.41 21.62 -4.58
C ARG A 120 23.88 21.24 -3.20
N LEU A 121 22.89 20.36 -3.10
CA LEU A 121 22.39 19.87 -1.81
C LEU A 121 23.47 19.10 -1.02
N VAL A 122 24.32 18.35 -1.70
CA VAL A 122 25.48 17.69 -1.07
C VAL A 122 26.52 18.72 -0.62
N THR A 123 26.82 19.70 -1.48
CA THR A 123 27.79 20.77 -1.18
C THR A 123 27.37 21.61 0.03
N LEU A 124 26.07 21.88 0.18
CA LEU A 124 25.50 22.61 1.31
C LEU A 124 25.40 21.75 2.60
N GLY A 125 25.81 20.49 2.56
CA GLY A 125 25.73 19.57 3.71
C GLY A 125 24.29 19.18 4.08
N VAL A 126 23.33 19.36 3.17
CA VAL A 126 21.92 19.05 3.42
C VAL A 126 21.68 17.55 3.41
N VAL A 127 22.41 16.80 2.58
CA VAL A 127 22.36 15.34 2.42
C VAL A 127 23.74 14.79 2.05
N ASP A 128 24.07 13.56 2.50
CA ASP A 128 25.34 12.91 2.13
C ASP A 128 25.38 12.48 0.66
N SER A 129 24.25 12.02 0.13
CA SER A 129 24.09 11.69 -1.28
C SER A 129 22.63 11.74 -1.70
N ILE A 130 22.37 12.22 -2.92
CA ILE A 130 21.04 12.22 -3.51
C ILE A 130 21.12 12.07 -5.02
N SER A 131 20.20 11.31 -5.60
CA SER A 131 20.05 11.23 -7.05
C SER A 131 19.20 12.38 -7.56
N ASP A 132 19.55 12.90 -8.73
CA ASP A 132 18.77 13.81 -9.56
C ASP A 132 17.28 13.41 -9.69
N GLU A 133 16.96 12.12 -9.80
CA GLU A 133 15.58 11.62 -9.87
C GLU A 133 14.83 11.82 -8.55
N THR A 134 15.54 11.77 -7.41
CA THR A 134 14.94 12.11 -6.11
C THR A 134 14.60 13.59 -6.05
N VAL A 135 15.51 14.46 -6.50
CA VAL A 135 15.28 15.91 -6.62
C VAL A 135 14.06 16.19 -7.51
N ARG A 136 14.01 15.60 -8.72
CA ARG A 136 12.90 15.76 -9.66
C ARG A 136 11.57 15.28 -9.06
N ARG A 137 11.54 14.11 -8.41
CA ARG A 137 10.34 13.57 -7.75
C ARG A 137 9.86 14.46 -6.61
N THR A 138 10.78 15.01 -5.82
CA THR A 138 10.45 15.95 -4.74
C THR A 138 9.86 17.23 -5.31
N LEU A 139 10.51 17.86 -6.30
CA LEU A 139 9.99 19.06 -6.96
C LEU A 139 8.64 18.82 -7.66
N LYS A 140 8.43 17.65 -8.27
CA LYS A 140 7.14 17.28 -8.87
C LYS A 140 6.03 17.18 -7.81
N LYS A 141 6.31 16.61 -6.64
CA LYS A 141 5.36 16.55 -5.52
C LYS A 141 5.06 17.95 -4.97
N THR A 142 6.07 18.80 -4.83
CA THR A 142 5.92 20.18 -4.33
C THR A 142 5.17 21.09 -5.30
N ARG A 143 5.40 20.96 -6.61
CA ARG A 143 4.70 21.75 -7.65
C ARG A 143 3.21 21.44 -7.77
N SER A 144 2.72 20.38 -7.12
CA SER A 144 1.31 20.08 -7.02
C SER A 144 0.79 20.51 -5.65
N ASN A 145 0.15 21.67 -5.60
CA ASN A 145 -1.15 21.92 -4.95
C ASN A 145 -1.30 23.32 -4.35
N ARG A 146 -1.19 24.39 -5.16
CA ARG A 146 -1.92 25.66 -4.97
C ARG A 146 -2.23 26.29 -6.33
N GLY A 147 -3.47 26.13 -6.81
CA GLY A 147 -3.98 26.83 -7.99
C GLY A 147 -4.67 25.92 -9.00
N LYS A 148 -5.95 26.17 -9.26
CA LYS A 148 -6.79 25.53 -10.28
C LYS A 148 -6.17 25.71 -11.68
N PHE A 149 -5.33 24.81 -12.19
CA PHE A 149 -5.18 24.62 -13.65
C PHE A 149 -4.58 23.24 -13.94
N LYS A 150 -5.33 22.40 -14.66
CA LYS A 150 -4.80 21.21 -15.32
C LYS A 150 -3.93 21.68 -16.49
N VAL A 151 -2.64 21.43 -16.44
CA VAL A 151 -1.84 21.35 -17.67
C VAL A 151 -1.08 20.03 -17.63
N GLY A 152 -1.61 19.06 -18.37
CA GLY A 152 -0.87 17.85 -18.70
C GLY A 152 0.33 18.25 -19.56
N VAL A 153 1.50 17.74 -19.21
CA VAL A 153 2.68 17.86 -20.05
C VAL A 153 2.98 16.48 -20.61
N SER A 154 2.80 16.38 -21.93
CA SER A 154 3.15 15.25 -22.77
C SER A 154 4.66 15.00 -22.73
N LEU A 155 5.04 13.72 -22.69
CA LEU A 155 6.40 13.26 -22.97
C LEU A 155 6.67 13.39 -24.47
N ARG A 156 7.87 13.86 -24.83
CA ARG A 156 8.59 13.41 -26.03
C ARG A 156 9.62 12.40 -25.58
#